data_AF-A0AAW5ICW0-F1
#
_entry.id   AF-A0AAW5ICW0-F1
#
_cell.length_a   1.000
_cell.length_b   1.000
_cell.length_c   1.000
_cell.angle_alpha   90.00
_cell.angle_beta   90.00
_cell.angle_gamma   90.00
#
_symmetry.space_group_name_H-M   'P 1'
#
loop_
_entity.id
_entity.type
_entity.pdbx_description
1 polymer ?
#
loop_
_entity_poly.entity_id
_entity_poly.type
_entity_poly.pdbx_seq_one_letter_code
_entity_poly.pdbx_strand_id
1 'polypeptide(L)'
;MEENKKFNPLLMMQEQQETYEEALQKSADESTSFQKTNHFRIDKDGTYSIRILPLIPIKQADGSYKMERKGYEYPIKTKVLRLVKPGAKKGDKDFFVNVCHSSYAGISVDLIDEYLKVAEKMYGDDEKLMDKIKASGFEGGLKWDSQRLMYIYNLKKKEDGIQLFSMSYPQYKELEDAKLEIWKRVTENGEKVGCPISSPADAFPVQIKRKTENRKTKYTISVDILSGKQPLTNEECQALFDTQTIPDAAYRYNKFHLEATIEYLKQYDEKNEMDVMSSKEIKDVIDKIKMELPADDKSSFSFDKKNKDGDSDDDGDNGSDEIGYDIDSMWAYYEKYKSEGKTDKSTEGIALRDRIREYIDDNADITVKVVRGKSNEVLLNDIEDCLERLKDAGDNDPDDYQDEDPVDEPENEPTDDPTDDEQEPESEPENSDDDEESGDSGRHSRGEHNFDNNEPAVPRTRERRAARPERRRTR
;
A
#
# COMPACT_ATOMS: atom_id res chain seq x y z
N MET A 1 -42.72 -55.62 3.74
CA MET A 1 -43.56 -54.59 4.41
C MET A 1 -42.62 -53.46 4.74
N GLU A 2 -42.81 -52.29 4.13
CA GLU A 2 -42.00 -51.12 4.45
C GLU A 2 -42.58 -50.46 5.69
N GLU A 3 -41.80 -50.39 6.77
CA GLU A 3 -42.20 -49.62 7.94
C GLU A 3 -42.08 -48.13 7.61
N ASN A 4 -43.22 -47.45 7.61
CA ASN A 4 -43.27 -46.00 7.58
C ASN A 4 -42.43 -45.44 8.73
N LYS A 5 -41.22 -44.93 8.42
CA LYS A 5 -40.51 -43.99 9.29
C LYS A 5 -41.41 -42.78 9.48
N LYS A 6 -42.19 -42.78 10.58
CA LYS A 6 -43.11 -41.69 10.92
C LYS A 6 -42.30 -40.39 10.95
N PHE A 7 -42.64 -39.48 10.05
CA PHE A 7 -42.12 -38.12 10.04
C PHE A 7 -42.34 -37.49 11.42
N ASN A 8 -41.25 -37.28 12.16
CA ASN A 8 -41.26 -36.73 13.51
C ASN A 8 -40.51 -35.39 13.48
N PRO A 9 -41.24 -34.26 13.34
CA PRO A 9 -40.62 -32.93 13.23
C PRO A 9 -39.70 -32.60 14.40
N LEU A 10 -40.05 -33.03 15.61
CA LEU A 10 -39.28 -32.77 16.82
C LEU A 10 -37.86 -33.36 16.73
N LEU A 11 -37.74 -34.57 16.19
CA LEU A 11 -36.47 -35.30 16.13
C LEU A 11 -35.55 -34.72 15.04
N MET A 12 -36.12 -34.34 13.89
CA MET A 12 -35.41 -33.53 12.87
C MET A 12 -34.94 -32.19 13.44
N MET A 13 -35.80 -31.49 14.20
CA MET A 13 -35.44 -30.21 14.84
C MET A 13 -34.39 -30.36 15.93
N GLN A 14 -34.29 -31.53 16.59
CA GLN A 14 -33.24 -31.85 17.55
C GLN A 14 -31.91 -32.20 16.86
N GLU A 15 -31.95 -32.93 15.74
CA GLU A 15 -30.79 -33.19 14.87
C GLU A 15 -30.28 -31.92 14.16
N GLN A 16 -31.06 -30.84 14.15
CA GLN A 16 -30.69 -29.50 13.65
C GLN A 16 -30.37 -28.48 14.77
N GLN A 17 -30.20 -28.90 16.02
CA GLN A 17 -29.75 -27.98 17.08
C GLN A 17 -28.24 -27.73 16.99
N GLU A 18 -27.89 -26.49 16.65
CA GLU A 18 -26.53 -25.94 16.70
C GLU A 18 -25.88 -26.23 18.06
N THR A 19 -24.79 -27.01 18.05
CA THR A 19 -24.02 -27.33 19.26
C THR A 19 -23.19 -26.13 19.71
N TYR A 20 -22.69 -26.16 20.96
CA TYR A 20 -21.80 -25.10 21.46
C TYR A 20 -20.49 -24.97 20.66
N GLU A 21 -19.98 -26.09 20.13
CA GLU A 21 -18.77 -26.10 19.30
C GLU A 21 -19.06 -25.54 17.90
N GLU A 22 -20.21 -25.87 17.30
CA GLU A 22 -20.65 -25.26 16.04
C GLU A 22 -20.98 -23.76 16.20
N ALA A 23 -21.59 -23.35 17.32
CA ALA A 23 -21.86 -21.95 17.62
C ALA A 23 -20.55 -21.14 17.80
N LEU A 24 -19.53 -21.72 18.44
CA LEU A 24 -18.20 -21.11 18.54
C LEU A 24 -17.50 -21.04 17.17
N GLN A 25 -17.51 -22.14 16.41
CA GLN A 25 -16.91 -22.18 15.07
C GLN A 25 -17.58 -21.16 14.14
N LYS A 26 -18.91 -21.13 14.11
CA LYS A 26 -19.70 -20.18 13.33
C LYS A 26 -19.47 -18.73 13.80
N SER A 27 -19.40 -18.47 15.10
CA SER A 27 -19.05 -17.14 15.60
C SER A 27 -17.61 -16.72 15.24
N ALA A 28 -16.70 -17.68 15.11
CA ALA A 28 -15.36 -17.44 14.59
C ALA A 28 -15.39 -17.17 13.08
N ASP A 29 -16.08 -17.99 12.29
CA ASP A 29 -16.23 -17.86 10.83
C ASP A 29 -16.95 -16.55 10.43
N GLU A 30 -18.00 -16.16 11.16
CA GLU A 30 -18.67 -14.86 11.04
C GLU A 30 -17.66 -13.72 11.31
N SER A 31 -16.76 -13.86 12.29
CA SER A 31 -15.69 -12.88 12.53
C SER A 31 -14.54 -12.93 11.51
N THR A 32 -14.31 -14.09 10.87
CA THR A 32 -13.28 -14.28 9.83
C THR A 32 -13.55 -13.40 8.60
N SER A 33 -14.82 -13.13 8.29
CA SER A 33 -15.21 -12.17 7.25
C SER A 33 -14.63 -10.75 7.45
N PHE A 34 -14.32 -10.36 8.69
CA PHE A 34 -13.73 -9.07 9.06
C PHE A 34 -12.26 -9.14 9.47
N GLN A 35 -11.56 -10.27 9.25
CA GLN A 35 -10.12 -10.32 9.54
C GLN A 35 -9.36 -9.29 8.69
N LYS A 36 -8.82 -8.28 9.38
CA LYS A 36 -7.96 -7.24 8.78
C LYS A 36 -6.63 -7.89 8.42
N THR A 37 -6.35 -8.01 7.13
CA THR A 37 -5.08 -8.54 6.64
C THR A 37 -3.92 -7.71 7.21
N ASN A 38 -3.08 -8.29 8.06
CA ASN A 38 -1.90 -7.60 8.56
C ASN A 38 -0.93 -7.41 7.38
N HIS A 39 -0.59 -6.16 7.04
CA HIS A 39 0.28 -5.84 5.92
C HIS A 39 1.69 -5.51 6.40
N PHE A 40 2.70 -6.11 5.77
CA PHE A 40 4.10 -5.82 6.07
C PHE A 40 4.53 -4.52 5.37
N ARG A 41 4.64 -3.43 6.12
CA ARG A 41 5.13 -2.13 5.64
C ARG A 41 6.63 -1.95 5.96
N ILE A 42 7.32 -1.15 5.15
CA ILE A 42 8.78 -0.91 5.23
C ILE A 42 9.03 0.58 5.52
N ASP A 43 8.50 1.05 6.65
CA ASP A 43 8.30 2.48 6.94
C ASP A 43 9.60 3.26 7.22
N LYS A 44 10.65 2.58 7.70
CA LYS A 44 11.93 3.19 8.08
C LYS A 44 13.09 2.63 7.28
N ASP A 45 14.13 3.43 7.08
CA ASP A 45 15.39 2.98 6.46
C ASP A 45 16.06 1.89 7.31
N GLY A 46 16.69 0.91 6.65
CA GLY A 46 17.35 -0.22 7.32
C GLY A 46 17.23 -1.53 6.57
N THR A 47 17.78 -2.60 7.16
CA THR A 47 17.66 -3.97 6.64
C THR A 47 16.60 -4.76 7.40
N TYR A 48 15.60 -5.21 6.67
CA TYR A 48 14.53 -6.10 7.10
C TYR A 48 14.89 -7.53 6.68
N SER A 49 14.58 -8.52 7.51
CA SER A 49 14.81 -9.93 7.20
C SER A 49 13.46 -10.64 7.27
N ILE A 50 13.06 -11.24 6.15
CA ILE A 50 11.74 -11.85 5.99
C ILE A 50 11.87 -13.31 5.55
N ARG A 51 10.86 -14.11 5.91
CA ARG A 51 10.68 -15.49 5.47
C ARG A 51 9.44 -15.55 4.59
N ILE A 52 9.65 -15.64 3.29
CA ILE A 52 8.58 -15.73 2.29
C ILE A 52 7.94 -17.13 2.37
N LEU A 53 6.61 -17.17 2.35
CA LEU A 53 5.82 -18.39 2.52
C LEU A 53 5.36 -18.94 1.16
N PRO A 54 5.23 -20.27 1.01
CA PRO A 54 4.70 -20.87 -0.21
C PRO A 54 3.19 -20.60 -0.34
N LEU A 55 2.67 -20.65 -1.56
CA LEU A 55 1.21 -20.72 -1.76
C LEU A 55 0.67 -22.05 -1.22
N ILE A 56 -0.44 -22.00 -0.49
CA ILE A 56 -1.19 -23.17 -0.02
C ILE A 56 -2.14 -23.71 -1.10
N PRO A 57 -2.45 -25.02 -1.08
CA PRO A 57 -3.48 -25.59 -1.93
C PRO A 57 -4.88 -25.26 -1.38
N ILE A 58 -5.80 -24.87 -2.28
CA ILE A 58 -7.17 -24.54 -1.93
C ILE A 58 -7.99 -25.83 -1.80
N LYS A 59 -8.67 -26.00 -0.66
CA LYS A 59 -9.60 -27.11 -0.43
C LYS A 59 -10.82 -26.97 -1.33
N GLN A 60 -11.10 -28.01 -2.11
CA GLN A 60 -12.22 -28.07 -3.05
C GLN A 60 -13.48 -28.62 -2.36
N ALA A 61 -14.65 -28.43 -2.98
CA ALA A 61 -15.94 -28.87 -2.44
C ALA A 61 -16.09 -30.41 -2.30
N ASP A 62 -15.25 -31.20 -2.99
CA ASP A 62 -15.16 -32.66 -2.84
C ASP A 62 -14.19 -33.11 -1.71
N GLY A 63 -13.59 -32.16 -0.99
CA GLY A 63 -12.59 -32.39 0.05
C GLY A 63 -11.16 -32.60 -0.47
N SER A 64 -10.93 -32.56 -1.78
CA SER A 64 -9.57 -32.59 -2.35
C SER A 64 -8.85 -31.25 -2.18
N TYR A 65 -7.55 -31.22 -2.43
CA TYR A 65 -6.70 -30.02 -2.32
C TYR A 65 -6.04 -29.73 -3.67
N LYS A 66 -6.24 -28.50 -4.19
CA LYS A 66 -5.80 -28.08 -5.53
C LYS A 66 -4.88 -26.86 -5.45
N MET A 67 -3.68 -26.96 -6.02
CA MET A 67 -2.83 -25.81 -6.30
C MET A 67 -3.26 -25.18 -7.63
N GLU A 68 -3.77 -23.95 -7.61
CA GLU A 68 -4.06 -23.21 -8.84
C GLU A 68 -2.79 -22.61 -9.45
N ARG A 69 -1.90 -22.10 -8.58
CA ARG A 69 -0.60 -21.54 -8.93
C ARG A 69 0.49 -22.23 -8.12
N LYS A 70 1.62 -22.54 -8.75
CA LYS A 70 2.83 -23.00 -8.03
C LYS A 70 3.75 -21.81 -7.79
N GLY A 71 4.23 -21.65 -6.55
CA GLY A 71 5.13 -20.57 -6.20
C GLY A 71 4.86 -20.06 -4.78
N TYR A 72 5.06 -18.74 -4.62
CA TYR A 72 4.94 -18.03 -3.35
C TYR A 72 4.23 -16.67 -3.50
N GLU A 73 3.89 -16.28 -4.73
CA GLU A 73 3.36 -14.96 -5.09
C GLU A 73 2.06 -15.10 -5.88
N TYR A 74 1.18 -14.12 -5.72
CA TYR A 74 0.00 -13.94 -6.56
C TYR A 74 0.10 -12.62 -7.38
N PRO A 75 -0.09 -12.66 -8.71
CA PRO A 75 -0.16 -11.47 -9.55
C PRO A 75 -1.45 -10.68 -9.32
N ILE A 76 -1.35 -9.41 -8.92
CA ILE A 76 -2.51 -8.53 -8.74
C ILE A 76 -2.48 -7.39 -9.75
N LYS A 77 -3.69 -6.98 -10.16
CA LYS A 77 -3.95 -5.84 -11.05
C LYS A 77 -5.05 -4.98 -10.45
N THR A 78 -4.75 -3.72 -10.20
CA THR A 78 -5.68 -2.71 -9.66
C THR A 78 -5.70 -1.51 -10.59
N LYS A 79 -6.82 -0.77 -10.61
CA LYS A 79 -6.91 0.58 -11.18
C LYS A 79 -6.54 1.56 -10.05
N VAL A 80 -5.62 2.48 -10.30
CA VAL A 80 -5.24 3.54 -9.36
C VAL A 80 -6.08 4.78 -9.66
N LEU A 81 -7.00 5.10 -8.76
CA LEU A 81 -7.77 6.33 -8.80
C LEU A 81 -6.91 7.48 -8.27
N ARG A 82 -6.95 8.61 -8.96
CA ARG A 82 -6.27 9.84 -8.57
C ARG A 82 -7.31 10.92 -8.34
N LEU A 83 -7.58 11.21 -7.08
CA LEU A 83 -8.60 12.14 -6.62
C LEU A 83 -7.93 13.43 -6.15
N VAL A 84 -8.52 14.57 -6.48
CA VAL A 84 -8.11 15.88 -5.97
C VAL A 84 -9.01 16.23 -4.78
N LYS A 85 -8.45 16.70 -3.67
CA LYS A 85 -9.25 17.16 -2.53
C LYS A 85 -10.01 18.44 -2.90
N PRO A 86 -11.32 18.55 -2.63
CA PRO A 86 -12.07 19.79 -2.86
C PRO A 86 -11.40 21.00 -2.17
N GLY A 87 -11.12 22.05 -2.94
CA GLY A 87 -10.42 23.25 -2.45
C GLY A 87 -8.88 23.16 -2.41
N ALA A 88 -8.28 22.07 -2.91
CA ALA A 88 -6.83 21.92 -3.01
C ALA A 88 -6.17 23.05 -3.83
N LYS A 89 -5.02 23.53 -3.37
CA LYS A 89 -4.18 24.54 -4.02
C LYS A 89 -3.16 23.88 -4.95
N LYS A 90 -2.61 24.68 -5.86
CA LYS A 90 -1.55 24.24 -6.79
C LYS A 90 -0.27 23.89 -6.02
N GLY A 91 -0.05 22.61 -5.76
CA GLY A 91 1.08 22.08 -5.01
C GLY A 91 0.68 21.09 -3.90
N ASP A 92 -0.60 21.04 -3.55
CA ASP A 92 -1.15 20.07 -2.61
C ASP A 92 -1.04 18.64 -3.19
N LYS A 93 -0.96 17.62 -2.32
CA LYS A 93 -0.83 16.22 -2.75
C LYS A 93 -2.17 15.67 -3.27
N ASP A 94 -2.14 15.08 -4.46
CA ASP A 94 -3.22 14.21 -4.97
C ASP A 94 -3.47 13.05 -3.97
N PHE A 95 -4.74 12.66 -3.80
CA PHE A 95 -5.15 11.50 -3.01
C PHE A 95 -5.27 10.27 -3.93
N PHE A 96 -4.72 9.13 -3.51
CA PHE A 96 -4.68 7.91 -4.32
C PHE A 96 -5.47 6.78 -3.65
N VAL A 97 -6.27 6.07 -4.44
CA VAL A 97 -7.01 4.87 -3.99
C VAL A 97 -6.79 3.75 -5.00
N ASN A 98 -6.38 2.59 -4.53
CA ASN A 98 -6.33 1.39 -5.35
C ASN A 98 -7.71 0.72 -5.36
N VAL A 99 -8.17 0.25 -6.51
CA VAL A 99 -9.39 -0.57 -6.63
C VAL A 99 -9.15 -1.77 -7.53
N CYS A 100 -9.65 -2.92 -7.10
CA CYS A 100 -9.77 -4.09 -7.97
C CYS A 100 -10.89 -3.87 -9.02
N HIS A 101 -10.90 -4.69 -10.08
CA HIS A 101 -12.12 -4.86 -10.85
C HIS A 101 -13.13 -5.61 -9.97
N SER A 102 -14.29 -5.01 -9.76
CA SER A 102 -15.32 -5.44 -8.80
C SER A 102 -15.72 -6.92 -8.89
N SER A 103 -15.69 -7.53 -10.08
CA SER A 103 -15.96 -8.98 -10.23
C SER A 103 -14.92 -9.92 -9.62
N TYR A 104 -13.72 -9.42 -9.30
CA TYR A 104 -12.75 -10.18 -8.49
C TYR A 104 -13.18 -10.27 -7.01
N ALA A 105 -14.05 -9.34 -6.56
CA ALA A 105 -14.73 -9.37 -5.26
C ALA A 105 -16.13 -10.01 -5.32
N GLY A 106 -16.48 -10.70 -6.42
CA GLY A 106 -17.78 -11.36 -6.61
C GLY A 106 -18.94 -10.46 -7.07
N ILE A 107 -18.72 -9.15 -7.21
CA ILE A 107 -19.75 -8.19 -7.67
C ILE A 107 -19.96 -8.34 -9.18
N SER A 108 -21.20 -8.32 -9.64
CA SER A 108 -21.55 -8.74 -11.01
C SER A 108 -21.43 -7.64 -12.08
N VAL A 109 -21.13 -6.39 -11.72
CA VAL A 109 -21.01 -5.23 -12.62
C VAL A 109 -19.94 -4.26 -12.10
N ASP A 110 -19.06 -3.78 -12.99
CA ASP A 110 -18.01 -2.80 -12.65
C ASP A 110 -18.39 -1.38 -13.05
N LEU A 111 -18.39 -0.47 -12.09
CA LEU A 111 -18.81 0.91 -12.29
C LEU A 111 -17.95 1.65 -13.34
N ILE A 112 -16.64 1.37 -13.39
CA ILE A 112 -15.74 2.03 -14.35
C ILE A 112 -15.95 1.45 -15.76
N ASP A 113 -16.11 0.14 -15.90
CA ASP A 113 -16.34 -0.46 -17.22
C ASP A 113 -17.74 -0.13 -17.78
N GLU A 114 -18.77 0.06 -16.95
CA GLU A 114 -20.06 0.62 -17.39
C GLU A 114 -19.96 2.12 -17.71
N TYR A 115 -19.24 2.91 -16.91
CA TYR A 115 -18.95 4.32 -17.21
C TYR A 115 -18.33 4.47 -18.60
N LEU A 116 -17.33 3.64 -18.94
CA LEU A 116 -16.66 3.68 -20.25
C LEU A 116 -17.63 3.36 -21.40
N LYS A 117 -18.59 2.45 -21.22
CA LYS A 117 -19.63 2.13 -22.23
C LYS A 117 -20.62 3.26 -22.42
N VAL A 118 -21.05 3.91 -21.33
CA VAL A 118 -21.98 5.06 -21.40
C VAL A 118 -21.27 6.29 -21.98
N ALA A 119 -20.00 6.51 -21.65
CA ALA A 119 -19.16 7.53 -22.27
C ALA A 119 -19.03 7.30 -23.79
N GLU A 120 -18.70 6.08 -24.23
CA GLU A 120 -18.64 5.73 -25.66
C GLU A 120 -19.98 5.91 -26.39
N LYS A 121 -21.10 5.66 -25.71
CA LYS A 121 -22.46 5.86 -26.22
C LYS A 121 -22.84 7.35 -26.34
N MET A 122 -22.30 8.22 -25.49
CA MET A 122 -22.63 9.66 -25.45
C MET A 122 -21.64 10.53 -26.27
N TYR A 123 -20.37 10.13 -26.32
CA TYR A 123 -19.26 10.93 -26.87
C TYR A 123 -18.43 10.19 -27.93
N GLY A 124 -18.90 9.04 -28.42
CA GLY A 124 -18.18 8.18 -29.38
C GLY A 124 -17.79 8.84 -30.71
N ASP A 125 -18.41 9.97 -31.07
CA ASP A 125 -18.07 10.77 -32.26
C ASP A 125 -16.81 11.66 -32.06
N ASP A 126 -16.36 11.89 -30.81
CA ASP A 126 -15.08 12.58 -30.54
C ASP A 126 -13.95 11.57 -30.36
N GLU A 127 -13.28 11.26 -31.47
CA GLU A 127 -12.12 10.35 -31.50
C GLU A 127 -11.02 10.75 -30.49
N LYS A 128 -10.81 12.06 -30.22
CA LYS A 128 -9.74 12.52 -29.31
C LYS A 128 -10.11 12.31 -27.85
N LEU A 129 -11.37 12.61 -27.49
CA LEU A 129 -11.89 12.34 -26.16
C LEU A 129 -11.92 10.83 -25.90
N MET A 130 -12.34 10.03 -26.88
CA MET A 130 -12.35 8.57 -26.76
C MET A 130 -10.95 7.95 -26.68
N ASP A 131 -9.98 8.41 -27.48
CA ASP A 131 -8.57 7.97 -27.36
C ASP A 131 -7.99 8.34 -25.98
N LYS A 132 -8.28 9.54 -25.47
CA LYS A 132 -7.87 9.99 -24.14
C LYS A 132 -8.49 9.14 -23.03
N ILE A 133 -9.79 8.86 -23.09
CA ILE A 133 -10.51 8.05 -22.08
C ILE A 133 -10.06 6.59 -22.09
N LYS A 134 -9.71 6.05 -23.27
CA LYS A 134 -9.21 4.68 -23.43
C LYS A 134 -7.70 4.55 -23.20
N ALA A 135 -6.97 5.66 -22.97
CA ALA A 135 -5.53 5.65 -22.73
C ALA A 135 -5.17 5.10 -21.35
N SER A 136 -4.27 4.11 -21.30
CA SER A 136 -3.77 3.52 -20.05
C SER A 136 -2.70 4.41 -19.40
N GLY A 137 -3.10 5.30 -18.50
CA GLY A 137 -2.21 6.20 -17.77
C GLY A 137 -2.93 7.34 -17.05
N PHE A 138 -2.19 8.18 -16.31
CA PHE A 138 -2.77 9.29 -15.54
C PHE A 138 -3.31 10.46 -16.40
N GLU A 139 -3.04 10.47 -17.71
CA GLU A 139 -3.60 11.41 -18.68
C GLU A 139 -5.05 11.05 -19.05
N GLY A 140 -5.29 9.76 -19.36
CA GLY A 140 -6.61 9.15 -19.41
C GLY A 140 -7.22 8.88 -18.04
N GLY A 141 -6.54 9.27 -16.96
CA GLY A 141 -6.96 9.15 -15.57
C GLY A 141 -6.85 7.75 -14.96
N LEU A 142 -7.03 6.69 -15.75
CA LEU A 142 -7.00 5.30 -15.29
C LEU A 142 -5.60 4.70 -15.49
N LYS A 143 -4.77 4.75 -14.45
CA LYS A 143 -3.52 3.99 -14.40
C LYS A 143 -3.80 2.58 -13.88
N TRP A 144 -3.33 1.55 -14.57
CA TRP A 144 -3.21 0.21 -13.98
C TRP A 144 -1.94 0.12 -13.13
N ASP A 145 -2.04 -0.45 -11.93
CA ASP A 145 -0.87 -0.98 -11.21
C ASP A 145 -0.82 -2.51 -11.29
N SER A 146 0.39 -3.06 -11.15
CA SER A 146 0.70 -4.48 -11.33
C SER A 146 1.64 -4.96 -10.23
N GLN A 147 1.06 -5.29 -9.09
CA GLN A 147 1.79 -5.75 -7.91
C GLN A 147 1.96 -7.27 -7.88
N ARG A 148 2.79 -7.72 -6.95
CA ARG A 148 3.09 -9.12 -6.62
C ARG A 148 2.98 -9.28 -5.12
N LEU A 149 1.97 -10.00 -4.67
CA LEU A 149 1.68 -10.15 -3.24
C LEU A 149 2.06 -11.55 -2.77
N MET A 150 2.63 -11.63 -1.58
CA MET A 150 3.10 -12.88 -0.96
C MET A 150 2.93 -12.82 0.55
N TYR A 151 2.64 -13.95 1.19
CA TYR A 151 2.67 -14.04 2.64
C TYR A 151 4.11 -14.19 3.16
N ILE A 152 4.43 -13.51 4.26
CA ILE A 152 5.75 -13.49 4.88
C ILE A 152 5.64 -13.60 6.40
N TYR A 153 6.69 -14.09 7.06
CA TYR A 153 6.99 -13.76 8.46
C TYR A 153 8.11 -12.73 8.52
N ASN A 154 7.97 -11.72 9.38
CA ASN A 154 9.05 -10.83 9.77
C ASN A 154 9.98 -11.57 10.75
N LEU A 155 11.22 -11.88 10.35
CA LEU A 155 12.13 -12.66 11.18
C LEU A 155 12.69 -11.90 12.39
N LYS A 156 12.46 -10.57 12.47
CA LYS A 156 12.75 -9.76 13.66
C LYS A 156 11.57 -9.64 14.62
N LYS A 157 10.36 -10.01 14.17
CA LYS A 157 9.12 -9.99 14.94
C LYS A 157 8.18 -11.10 14.43
N LYS A 158 8.43 -12.35 14.80
CA LYS A 158 7.53 -13.46 14.40
C LYS A 158 6.17 -13.38 15.09
N GLU A 159 6.11 -12.70 16.23
CA GLU A 159 4.92 -12.36 17.00
C GLU A 159 3.92 -11.46 16.26
N ASP A 160 4.34 -10.72 15.22
CA ASP A 160 3.42 -9.97 14.34
C ASP A 160 2.54 -10.90 13.46
N GLY A 161 2.85 -12.21 13.45
CA GLY A 161 2.11 -13.24 12.72
C GLY A 161 2.47 -13.34 11.23
N ILE A 162 1.58 -13.95 10.45
CA ILE A 162 1.67 -13.97 8.99
C ILE A 162 1.22 -12.61 8.47
N GLN A 163 2.05 -11.98 7.63
CA GLN A 163 1.78 -10.67 7.06
C GLN A 163 1.73 -10.76 5.53
N LEU A 164 0.84 -10.01 4.90
CA LEU A 164 0.79 -9.86 3.45
C LEU A 164 1.77 -8.77 3.02
N PHE A 165 2.65 -9.08 2.09
CA PHE A 165 3.65 -8.16 1.56
C PHE A 165 3.42 -7.92 0.07
N SER A 166 3.23 -6.66 -0.31
CA SER A 166 3.15 -6.19 -1.68
C SER A 166 4.51 -5.79 -2.23
N MET A 167 4.79 -6.16 -3.48
CA MET A 167 5.97 -5.74 -4.22
C MET A 167 5.57 -5.18 -5.57
N SER A 168 6.15 -4.05 -5.96
CA SER A 168 6.09 -3.57 -7.35
C SER A 168 6.82 -4.56 -8.28
N TYR A 169 6.42 -4.62 -9.56
CA TYR A 169 7.02 -5.53 -10.52
C TYR A 169 8.57 -5.42 -10.63
N PRO A 170 9.21 -4.23 -10.56
CA PRO A 170 10.67 -4.14 -10.53
C PRO A 170 11.31 -4.81 -9.30
N GLN A 171 10.77 -4.58 -8.09
CA GLN A 171 11.26 -5.22 -6.86
C GLN A 171 11.07 -6.74 -6.91
N TYR A 172 9.92 -7.20 -7.40
CA TYR A 172 9.68 -8.63 -7.61
C TYR A 172 10.67 -9.26 -8.59
N LYS A 173 11.03 -8.54 -9.67
CA LYS A 173 12.03 -9.03 -10.62
C LYS A 173 13.41 -9.17 -9.98
N GLU A 174 13.84 -8.21 -9.16
CA GLU A 174 15.09 -8.27 -8.40
C GLU A 174 15.12 -9.51 -7.48
N LEU A 175 14.02 -9.78 -6.77
CA LEU A 175 13.82 -10.99 -5.97
C LEU A 175 13.91 -12.28 -6.81
N GLU A 176 13.25 -12.32 -7.97
CA GLU A 176 13.28 -13.48 -8.87
C GLU A 176 14.68 -13.75 -9.45
N ASP A 177 15.38 -12.71 -9.90
CA ASP A 177 16.74 -12.82 -10.43
C ASP A 177 17.71 -13.33 -9.34
N ALA A 178 17.63 -12.78 -8.12
CA ALA A 178 18.42 -13.23 -6.97
C ALA A 178 18.08 -14.68 -6.54
N LYS A 179 16.78 -15.02 -6.51
CA LYS A 179 16.31 -16.38 -6.24
C LYS A 179 16.87 -17.37 -7.27
N LEU A 180 16.80 -17.06 -8.55
CA LEU A 180 17.27 -17.93 -9.64
C LEU A 180 18.79 -18.13 -9.58
N GLU A 181 19.56 -17.09 -9.22
CA GLU A 181 20.99 -17.24 -9.00
C GLU A 181 21.30 -18.23 -7.88
N ILE A 182 20.67 -18.10 -6.71
CA ILE A 182 20.87 -19.05 -5.61
C ILE A 182 20.35 -20.44 -5.97
N TRP A 183 19.20 -20.55 -6.64
CA TRP A 183 18.62 -21.86 -7.01
C TRP A 183 19.55 -22.63 -7.96
N LYS A 184 20.19 -21.94 -8.90
CA LYS A 184 21.22 -22.52 -9.75
C LYS A 184 22.39 -23.06 -8.92
N ARG A 185 22.99 -22.22 -8.06
CA ARG A 185 24.14 -22.61 -7.20
C ARG A 185 23.84 -23.86 -6.34
N VAL A 186 22.63 -23.98 -5.78
CA VAL A 186 22.27 -25.16 -4.96
C VAL A 186 21.86 -26.40 -5.76
N THR A 187 21.50 -26.25 -7.04
CA THR A 187 21.14 -27.38 -7.93
C THR A 187 22.30 -27.91 -8.77
N GLU A 188 23.47 -27.26 -8.75
CA GLU A 188 24.67 -27.68 -9.50
C GLU A 188 25.17 -29.10 -9.16
N ASN A 189 24.86 -29.62 -7.97
CA ASN A 189 25.16 -31.01 -7.57
C ASN A 189 24.17 -32.05 -8.12
N GLY A 190 23.15 -31.65 -8.88
CA GLY A 190 22.13 -32.55 -9.46
C GLY A 190 21.00 -32.97 -8.51
N GLU A 191 21.01 -32.51 -7.26
CA GLU A 191 19.93 -32.74 -6.30
C GLU A 191 18.68 -31.93 -6.65
N LYS A 192 17.49 -32.51 -6.47
CA LYS A 192 16.20 -31.83 -6.69
C LYS A 192 15.82 -30.97 -5.48
N VAL A 193 16.51 -29.84 -5.32
CA VAL A 193 16.26 -28.88 -4.23
C VAL A 193 14.98 -28.08 -4.50
N GLY A 194 14.16 -27.90 -3.46
CA GLY A 194 12.98 -27.02 -3.49
C GLY A 194 13.32 -25.53 -3.68
N CYS A 195 12.31 -24.67 -3.77
CA CYS A 195 12.51 -23.24 -3.99
C CYS A 195 13.32 -22.59 -2.84
N PRO A 196 14.45 -21.92 -3.10
CA PRO A 196 15.39 -21.50 -2.06
C PRO A 196 14.91 -20.32 -1.20
N ILE A 197 13.76 -19.71 -1.50
CA ILE A 197 13.18 -18.61 -0.69
C ILE A 197 11.81 -18.95 -0.08
N SER A 198 11.16 -20.06 -0.51
CA SER A 198 9.79 -20.39 -0.10
C SER A 198 9.51 -21.88 0.18
N SER A 199 10.46 -22.80 -0.07
CA SER A 199 10.33 -24.20 0.37
C SER A 199 9.97 -24.28 1.86
N PRO A 200 8.98 -25.10 2.28
CA PRO A 200 8.64 -25.23 3.71
C PRO A 200 9.83 -25.60 4.59
N ALA A 201 10.72 -26.48 4.13
CA ALA A 201 11.88 -26.95 4.91
C ALA A 201 13.20 -26.22 4.57
N ASP A 202 13.38 -25.79 3.32
CA ASP A 202 14.71 -25.47 2.77
C ASP A 202 14.94 -24.01 2.36
N ALA A 203 14.01 -23.11 2.65
CA ALA A 203 14.15 -21.71 2.29
C ALA A 203 15.20 -20.98 3.16
N PHE A 204 15.98 -20.12 2.52
CA PHE A 204 16.78 -19.08 3.16
C PHE A 204 15.93 -17.81 3.42
N PRO A 205 16.29 -16.97 4.41
CA PRO A 205 15.73 -15.63 4.53
C PRO A 205 15.97 -14.78 3.27
N VAL A 206 15.07 -13.83 3.04
CA VAL A 206 15.30 -12.72 2.12
C VAL A 206 15.57 -11.47 2.96
N GLN A 207 16.65 -10.76 2.65
CA GLN A 207 16.92 -9.43 3.20
C GLN A 207 16.42 -8.38 2.21
N ILE A 208 15.65 -7.42 2.72
CA ILE A 208 15.24 -6.22 1.99
C ILE A 208 15.86 -5.03 2.70
N LYS A 209 16.73 -4.31 2.00
CA LYS A 209 17.34 -3.08 2.50
C LYS A 209 16.65 -1.88 1.87
N ARG A 210 16.01 -1.06 2.71
CA ARG A 210 15.53 0.28 2.33
C ARG A 210 16.62 1.30 2.66
N LYS A 211 16.93 2.19 1.72
CA LYS A 211 17.78 3.37 1.94
C LYS A 211 17.27 4.56 1.15
N THR A 212 17.11 5.71 1.80
CA THR A 212 16.75 6.99 1.19
C THR A 212 18.03 7.75 0.83
N GLU A 213 18.19 8.09 -0.44
CA GLU A 213 19.32 8.89 -0.96
C GLU A 213 18.76 10.02 -1.83
N ASN A 214 19.20 11.26 -1.58
CA ASN A 214 18.78 12.45 -2.35
C ASN A 214 17.25 12.57 -2.50
N ARG A 215 16.51 12.36 -1.41
CA ARG A 215 15.03 12.31 -1.33
C ARG A 215 14.37 11.21 -2.18
N LYS A 216 15.12 10.20 -2.63
CA LYS A 216 14.59 9.03 -3.34
C LYS A 216 14.81 7.76 -2.52
N THR A 217 13.73 7.05 -2.22
CA THR A 217 13.79 5.72 -1.58
C THR A 217 14.31 4.70 -2.58
N LYS A 218 15.38 4.00 -2.21
CA LYS A 218 15.92 2.84 -2.94
C LYS A 218 15.68 1.58 -2.12
N TYR A 219 15.39 0.50 -2.82
CA TYR A 219 15.34 -0.85 -2.28
C TYR A 219 16.50 -1.66 -2.84
N THR A 220 16.94 -2.67 -2.10
CA THR A 220 17.88 -3.69 -2.58
C THR A 220 17.53 -5.01 -1.91
N ILE A 221 17.45 -6.08 -2.69
CA ILE A 221 16.92 -7.38 -2.27
C ILE A 221 17.99 -8.44 -2.44
N SER A 222 18.22 -9.25 -1.41
CA SER A 222 19.19 -10.34 -1.42
C SER A 222 18.69 -11.57 -0.66
N VAL A 223 19.24 -12.74 -0.99
CA VAL A 223 18.94 -14.00 -0.31
C VAL A 223 20.07 -14.31 0.67
N ASP A 224 19.72 -14.44 1.95
CA ASP A 224 20.70 -14.63 3.03
C ASP A 224 21.03 -16.11 3.23
N ILE A 225 22.01 -16.58 2.46
CA ILE A 225 22.55 -17.93 2.59
C ILE A 225 23.45 -18.12 3.83
N LEU A 226 23.79 -17.05 4.56
CA LEU A 226 24.71 -17.10 5.71
C LEU A 226 23.97 -17.37 7.03
N SER A 227 22.78 -16.80 7.20
CA SER A 227 21.87 -17.07 8.34
C SER A 227 21.24 -18.48 8.32
N GLY A 228 21.51 -19.28 7.28
CA GLY A 228 21.03 -20.65 7.14
C GLY A 228 19.55 -20.77 6.77
N LYS A 229 19.06 -22.02 6.70
CA LYS A 229 17.68 -22.33 6.33
C LYS A 229 16.71 -22.05 7.48
N GLN A 230 15.51 -21.57 7.13
CA GLN A 230 14.41 -21.29 8.05
C GLN A 230 13.24 -22.26 7.75
N PRO A 231 13.27 -23.50 8.26
CA PRO A 231 12.14 -24.42 8.14
C PRO A 231 10.92 -23.88 8.88
N LEU A 232 9.73 -24.14 8.33
CA LEU A 232 8.45 -23.90 9.02
C LEU A 232 8.15 -25.06 9.97
N THR A 233 7.65 -24.73 11.15
CA THR A 233 7.03 -25.68 12.08
C THR A 233 5.65 -26.12 11.58
N ASN A 234 5.11 -27.21 12.15
CA ASN A 234 3.74 -27.64 11.86
C ASN A 234 2.70 -26.57 12.25
N GLU A 235 2.97 -25.81 13.32
CA GLU A 235 2.12 -24.71 13.79
C GLU A 235 2.14 -23.52 12.80
N GLU A 236 3.32 -23.11 12.32
CA GLU A 236 3.44 -22.08 11.27
C GLU A 236 2.83 -22.52 9.93
N CYS A 237 2.81 -23.82 9.63
CA CYS A 237 2.14 -24.37 8.46
C CYS A 237 0.61 -24.37 8.63
N GLN A 238 0.11 -24.73 9.82
CA GLN A 238 -1.32 -24.71 10.12
C GLN A 238 -1.87 -23.28 10.08
N ALA A 239 -1.19 -22.32 10.74
CA ALA A 239 -1.55 -20.90 10.68
C ALA A 239 -1.61 -20.36 9.24
N LEU A 240 -0.74 -20.85 8.34
CA LEU A 240 -0.78 -20.50 6.92
C LEU A 240 -1.96 -21.14 6.16
N PHE A 241 -2.40 -22.34 6.56
CA PHE A 241 -3.64 -22.96 6.06
C PHE A 241 -4.91 -22.27 6.57
N ASP A 242 -4.87 -21.72 7.78
CA ASP A 242 -5.98 -20.99 8.41
C ASP A 242 -6.03 -19.52 7.95
N THR A 243 -5.00 -19.04 7.26
CA THR A 243 -4.97 -17.71 6.63
C THR A 243 -5.76 -17.73 5.31
N GLN A 244 -6.62 -16.73 5.11
CA GLN A 244 -7.34 -16.46 3.84
C GLN A 244 -6.41 -16.49 2.61
N THR A 245 -6.94 -16.80 1.41
CA THR A 245 -6.08 -16.79 0.21
C THR A 245 -5.67 -15.36 -0.18
N ILE A 246 -4.53 -15.20 -0.86
CA ILE A 246 -4.06 -13.88 -1.30
C ILE A 246 -5.09 -13.14 -2.19
N PRO A 247 -5.80 -13.81 -3.12
CA PRO A 247 -6.97 -13.24 -3.79
C PRO A 247 -8.01 -12.64 -2.83
N ASP A 248 -8.49 -13.40 -1.84
CA ASP A 248 -9.52 -12.95 -0.89
C ASP A 248 -9.02 -11.80 0.01
N ALA A 249 -7.72 -11.81 0.31
CA ALA A 249 -7.06 -10.81 1.12
C ALA A 249 -6.97 -9.42 0.46
N ALA A 250 -6.92 -9.38 -0.89
CA ALA A 250 -6.53 -8.20 -1.65
C ALA A 250 -7.53 -7.78 -2.74
N TYR A 251 -8.35 -8.68 -3.28
CA TYR A 251 -9.50 -8.33 -4.13
C TYR A 251 -10.73 -8.00 -3.29
N ARG A 252 -10.56 -7.10 -2.33
CA ARG A 252 -11.63 -6.58 -1.48
C ARG A 252 -12.27 -5.38 -2.19
N TYR A 253 -13.57 -5.43 -2.45
CA TYR A 253 -14.36 -4.29 -2.91
C TYR A 253 -15.45 -4.02 -1.88
N ASN A 254 -15.55 -2.78 -1.41
CA ASN A 254 -16.42 -2.38 -0.30
C ASN A 254 -17.01 -0.99 -0.58
N LYS A 255 -17.82 -0.47 0.34
CA LYS A 255 -18.48 0.83 0.22
C LYS A 255 -17.48 1.98 0.10
N PHE A 256 -16.36 1.97 0.82
CA PHE A 256 -15.27 2.94 0.62
C PHE A 256 -14.74 2.92 -0.83
N HIS A 257 -14.49 1.74 -1.40
CA HIS A 257 -14.04 1.61 -2.80
C HIS A 257 -15.10 2.11 -3.80
N LEU A 258 -16.38 1.82 -3.55
CA LEU A 258 -17.49 2.33 -4.37
C LEU A 258 -17.58 3.87 -4.30
N GLU A 259 -17.56 4.45 -3.10
CA GLU A 259 -17.66 5.90 -2.90
C GLU A 259 -16.45 6.64 -3.47
N ALA A 260 -15.23 6.09 -3.32
CA ALA A 260 -14.02 6.60 -3.96
C ALA A 260 -14.11 6.56 -5.50
N THR A 261 -14.64 5.46 -6.05
CA THR A 261 -14.88 5.32 -7.50
C THR A 261 -15.91 6.34 -8.01
N ILE A 262 -17.01 6.53 -7.27
CA ILE A 262 -18.05 7.51 -7.60
C ILE A 262 -17.48 8.93 -7.58
N GLU A 263 -16.69 9.30 -6.56
CA GLU A 263 -16.11 10.64 -6.46
C GLU A 263 -15.06 10.89 -7.55
N TYR A 264 -14.21 9.90 -7.81
CA TYR A 264 -13.25 9.94 -8.91
C TYR A 264 -13.93 10.17 -10.27
N LEU A 265 -15.02 9.45 -10.56
CA LEU A 265 -15.71 9.57 -11.84
C LEU A 265 -16.44 10.92 -12.01
N LYS A 266 -16.91 11.57 -10.93
CA LYS A 266 -17.42 12.96 -11.00
C LYS A 266 -16.31 13.95 -11.37
N GLN A 267 -15.17 13.87 -10.68
CA GLN A 267 -14.02 14.72 -10.96
C GLN A 267 -13.46 14.46 -12.37
N TYR A 268 -13.64 13.24 -12.88
CA TYR A 268 -13.29 12.87 -14.24
C TYR A 268 -14.29 13.39 -15.28
N ASP A 269 -15.60 13.39 -15.01
CA ASP A 269 -16.61 14.08 -15.83
C ASP A 269 -16.27 15.57 -15.95
N GLU A 270 -16.12 16.27 -14.81
CA GLU A 270 -15.84 17.71 -14.74
C GLU A 270 -14.55 18.08 -15.50
N LYS A 271 -13.47 17.33 -15.28
CA LYS A 271 -12.15 17.54 -15.92
C LYS A 271 -12.16 17.32 -17.44
N ASN A 272 -13.17 16.63 -17.98
CA ASN A 272 -13.27 16.30 -19.40
C ASN A 272 -14.52 16.92 -20.07
N GLU A 273 -15.24 17.82 -19.39
CA GLU A 273 -16.46 18.47 -19.87
C GLU A 273 -17.59 17.46 -20.25
N MET A 274 -17.66 16.34 -19.51
CA MET A 274 -18.66 15.27 -19.67
C MET A 274 -19.73 15.28 -18.56
N ASP A 275 -20.84 14.55 -18.78
CA ASP A 275 -21.97 14.40 -17.85
C ASP A 275 -22.45 12.92 -17.75
N VAL A 276 -21.52 11.97 -17.75
CA VAL A 276 -21.80 10.52 -17.77
C VAL A 276 -22.41 10.03 -16.44
N MET A 277 -21.92 10.53 -15.30
CA MET A 277 -22.42 10.21 -13.96
C MET A 277 -23.85 10.71 -13.70
N SER A 278 -24.32 11.71 -14.46
CA SER A 278 -25.72 12.17 -14.39
C SER A 278 -26.70 11.24 -15.10
N SER A 279 -26.22 10.36 -15.99
CA SER A 279 -27.08 9.43 -16.73
C SER A 279 -27.86 8.50 -15.80
N LYS A 280 -29.04 8.05 -16.24
CA LYS A 280 -29.82 7.05 -15.49
C LYS A 280 -29.10 5.70 -15.44
N GLU A 281 -28.44 5.32 -16.53
CA GLU A 281 -27.74 4.03 -16.67
C GLU A 281 -26.66 3.86 -15.58
N ILE A 282 -25.87 4.90 -15.31
CA ILE A 282 -24.85 4.85 -14.24
C ILE A 282 -25.46 4.88 -12.84
N LYS A 283 -26.59 5.58 -12.63
CA LYS A 283 -27.31 5.58 -11.35
C LYS A 283 -27.92 4.20 -11.04
N ASP A 284 -28.54 3.57 -12.04
CA ASP A 284 -29.07 2.20 -11.92
C ASP A 284 -27.93 1.19 -11.63
N VAL A 285 -26.73 1.37 -12.21
CA VAL A 285 -25.54 0.54 -11.92
C VAL A 285 -25.01 0.76 -10.49
N ILE A 286 -24.88 2.02 -10.04
CA ILE A 286 -24.43 2.35 -8.69
C ILE A 286 -25.36 1.71 -7.64
N ASP A 287 -26.68 1.83 -7.83
CA ASP A 287 -27.64 1.25 -6.89
C ASP A 287 -27.67 -0.28 -6.94
N LYS A 288 -27.36 -0.89 -8.10
CA LYS A 288 -27.15 -2.34 -8.18
C LYS A 288 -25.93 -2.79 -7.36
N ILE A 289 -24.78 -2.11 -7.49
CA ILE A 289 -23.58 -2.47 -6.72
C ILE A 289 -23.82 -2.32 -5.22
N LYS A 290 -24.56 -1.29 -4.77
CA LYS A 290 -24.98 -1.15 -3.36
C LYS A 290 -25.84 -2.32 -2.84
N MET A 291 -26.60 -3.00 -3.70
CA MET A 291 -27.38 -4.20 -3.32
C MET A 291 -26.55 -5.48 -3.28
N GLU A 292 -25.37 -5.48 -3.89
CA GLU A 292 -24.43 -6.61 -3.93
C GLU A 292 -23.29 -6.47 -2.88
N LEU A 293 -23.15 -5.30 -2.24
CA LEU A 293 -22.25 -5.05 -1.11
C LEU A 293 -22.79 -5.62 0.22
N PRO A 294 -21.91 -5.98 1.19
CA PRO A 294 -22.34 -6.42 2.52
C PRO A 294 -23.15 -5.36 3.28
N ALA A 295 -24.28 -5.74 3.87
CA ALA A 295 -25.22 -4.82 4.52
C ALA A 295 -24.72 -4.25 5.86
N ASP A 296 -23.67 -4.84 6.43
CA ASP A 296 -22.99 -4.44 7.66
C ASP A 296 -21.71 -3.63 7.41
N ASP A 297 -21.36 -3.37 6.15
CA ASP A 297 -20.20 -2.57 5.74
C ASP A 297 -20.33 -1.10 6.17
N LYS A 298 -19.53 -0.74 7.16
CA LYS A 298 -19.43 0.62 7.73
C LYS A 298 -18.27 1.43 7.13
N SER A 299 -17.59 0.92 6.11
CA SER A 299 -16.57 1.70 5.39
C SER A 299 -17.21 2.91 4.68
N SER A 300 -16.46 3.99 4.56
CA SER A 300 -16.89 5.19 3.84
C SER A 300 -15.70 6.01 3.39
N PHE A 301 -15.77 6.57 2.18
CA PHE A 301 -14.73 7.44 1.63
C PHE A 301 -14.80 8.85 2.24
N SER A 302 -13.63 9.44 2.52
CA SER A 302 -13.51 10.84 2.97
C SER A 302 -12.10 11.36 2.73
N PHE A 303 -12.00 12.63 2.30
CA PHE A 303 -10.74 13.36 2.15
C PHE A 303 -10.15 13.87 3.47
N ASP A 304 -10.85 13.67 4.61
CA ASP A 304 -10.45 14.19 5.93
C ASP A 304 -9.85 13.13 6.85
N LYS A 305 -9.68 11.89 6.37
CA LYS A 305 -8.74 10.95 6.99
C LYS A 305 -7.32 11.48 6.80
N LYS A 306 -6.67 11.90 7.89
CA LYS A 306 -5.25 12.32 7.87
C LYS A 306 -4.37 11.14 7.46
N ASN A 307 -3.89 11.14 6.21
CA ASN A 307 -2.89 10.18 5.75
C ASN A 307 -1.62 10.30 6.61
N LYS A 308 -1.26 9.23 7.32
CA LYS A 308 0.02 9.13 8.04
C LYS A 308 1.16 9.23 7.02
N ASP A 309 2.01 10.23 7.18
CA ASP A 309 3.33 10.38 6.54
C ASP A 309 3.44 10.26 5.01
N GLY A 310 2.39 10.60 4.27
CA GLY A 310 2.52 11.24 2.95
C GLY A 310 3.22 10.48 1.81
N ASP A 311 3.41 9.16 1.95
CA ASP A 311 3.77 8.22 0.89
C ASP A 311 2.51 7.39 0.51
N SER A 312 2.44 6.85 -0.70
CA SER A 312 1.20 6.25 -1.22
C SER A 312 1.13 4.74 -1.01
N ASP A 313 0.26 4.28 -0.10
CA ASP A 313 -0.58 3.05 -0.20
C ASP A 313 -1.31 2.80 1.14
N ASP A 314 -2.51 3.37 1.33
CA ASP A 314 -3.40 3.03 2.45
C ASP A 314 -4.74 2.46 1.97
N ASP A 315 -4.81 1.12 1.96
CA ASP A 315 -6.05 0.38 1.75
C ASP A 315 -6.91 0.40 3.03
N GLY A 316 -7.57 1.54 3.23
CA GLY A 316 -8.81 1.61 3.99
C GLY A 316 -8.69 1.53 5.51
N ASP A 317 -7.72 2.21 6.14
CA ASP A 317 -7.72 2.27 7.60
C ASP A 317 -8.97 2.97 8.15
N ASN A 318 -9.66 2.31 9.07
CA ASN A 318 -10.90 2.81 9.68
C ASN A 318 -11.09 2.23 11.08
N GLY A 319 -10.62 2.96 12.10
CA GLY A 319 -10.93 2.68 13.50
C GLY A 319 -9.74 2.21 14.33
N SER A 320 -8.96 3.16 14.82
CA SER A 320 -8.26 3.06 16.11
C SER A 320 -8.62 4.30 16.95
N ASP A 321 -8.75 4.13 18.27
CA ASP A 321 -8.81 5.24 19.24
C ASP A 321 -7.41 5.79 19.53
N GLU A 322 -6.63 5.99 18.46
CA GLU A 322 -5.21 6.34 18.49
C GLU A 322 -5.03 7.86 18.46
N ILE A 323 -4.12 8.35 19.32
CA ILE A 323 -3.88 9.79 19.47
C ILE A 323 -2.85 10.23 18.43
N GLY A 324 -3.30 11.06 17.48
CA GLY A 324 -2.57 11.31 16.24
C GLY A 324 -1.19 11.99 16.35
N TYR A 325 -0.58 12.17 15.19
CA TYR A 325 0.70 12.89 14.95
C TYR A 325 0.87 14.22 15.73
N ASP A 326 -0.23 14.98 15.79
CA ASP A 326 -0.23 16.45 15.87
C ASP A 326 -1.15 17.04 16.96
N ILE A 327 -0.98 18.35 17.19
CA ILE A 327 -1.65 19.11 18.24
C ILE A 327 -3.18 19.11 18.09
N ASP A 328 -3.73 19.31 16.87
CA ASP A 328 -5.18 19.25 16.62
C ASP A 328 -5.76 17.88 17.02
N SER A 329 -5.03 16.80 16.72
CA SER A 329 -5.46 15.43 17.04
C SER A 329 -5.43 15.14 18.55
N MET A 330 -4.48 15.74 19.27
CA MET A 330 -4.41 15.69 20.72
C MET A 330 -5.54 16.50 21.38
N TRP A 331 -5.91 17.64 20.81
CA TRP A 331 -7.08 18.41 21.21
C TRP A 331 -8.40 17.67 20.96
N ALA A 332 -8.60 17.11 19.76
CA ALA A 332 -9.79 16.32 19.45
C ALA A 332 -9.95 15.11 20.40
N TYR A 333 -8.84 14.48 20.78
CA TYR A 333 -8.84 13.40 21.77
C TYR A 333 -9.12 13.92 23.20
N TYR A 334 -8.60 15.09 23.57
CA TYR A 334 -8.91 15.76 24.83
C TYR A 334 -10.41 16.05 24.97
N GLU A 335 -11.00 16.71 23.97
CA GLU A 335 -12.43 17.00 23.93
C GLU A 335 -13.27 15.73 23.99
N LYS A 336 -12.88 14.68 23.25
CA LYS A 336 -13.57 13.38 23.25
C LYS A 336 -13.70 12.82 24.66
N TYR A 337 -12.60 12.54 25.37
CA TYR A 337 -12.72 11.91 26.70
C TYR A 337 -13.32 12.85 27.75
N LYS A 338 -13.20 14.18 27.58
CA LYS A 338 -13.87 15.16 28.44
C LYS A 338 -15.38 15.16 28.24
N SER A 339 -15.87 15.03 27.00
CA SER A 339 -17.30 14.87 26.70
C SER A 339 -17.88 13.57 27.29
N GLU A 340 -17.06 12.51 27.36
CA GLU A 340 -17.36 11.24 28.04
C GLU A 340 -17.25 11.32 29.58
N GLY A 341 -16.96 12.50 30.15
CA GLY A 341 -16.85 12.72 31.60
C GLY A 341 -15.58 12.16 32.25
N LYS A 342 -14.60 11.73 31.45
CA LYS A 342 -13.33 11.16 31.92
C LYS A 342 -12.36 12.29 32.33
N THR A 343 -11.36 11.94 33.13
CA THR A 343 -10.40 12.90 33.70
C THR A 343 -8.98 12.60 33.23
N ASP A 344 -8.07 13.56 33.40
CA ASP A 344 -6.63 13.48 33.13
C ASP A 344 -5.90 12.32 33.87
N LYS A 345 -6.61 11.59 34.74
CA LYS A 345 -6.15 10.40 35.49
C LYS A 345 -6.77 9.08 35.01
N SER A 346 -7.65 9.10 34.00
CA SER A 346 -8.14 7.88 33.35
C SER A 346 -7.07 7.31 32.43
N THR A 347 -7.31 6.11 31.91
CA THR A 347 -6.47 5.46 30.89
C THR A 347 -6.21 6.36 29.67
N GLU A 348 -7.25 7.03 29.19
CA GLU A 348 -7.25 7.98 28.06
C GLU A 348 -6.54 9.29 28.43
N GLY A 349 -6.79 9.81 29.64
CA GLY A 349 -6.08 10.98 30.16
C GLY A 349 -4.58 10.75 30.35
N ILE A 350 -4.18 9.52 30.70
CA ILE A 350 -2.77 9.13 30.80
C ILE A 350 -2.17 8.95 29.40
N ALA A 351 -2.85 8.23 28.50
CA ALA A 351 -2.41 8.04 27.11
C ALA A 351 -2.18 9.38 26.38
N LEU A 352 -3.11 10.34 26.52
CA LEU A 352 -2.92 11.69 25.98
C LEU A 352 -1.70 12.37 26.58
N ARG A 353 -1.48 12.24 27.89
CA ARG A 353 -0.33 12.88 28.55
C ARG A 353 1.00 12.28 28.09
N ASP A 354 1.04 10.96 27.86
CA ASP A 354 2.21 10.26 27.36
C ASP A 354 2.49 10.66 25.89
N ARG A 355 1.44 10.79 25.06
CA ARG A 355 1.53 11.36 23.70
C ARG A 355 2.00 12.82 23.67
N ILE A 356 1.54 13.66 24.62
CA ILE A 356 1.99 15.05 24.81
C ILE A 356 3.49 15.12 25.15
N ARG A 357 4.04 14.15 25.91
CA ARG A 357 5.49 14.09 26.16
C ARG A 357 6.25 13.70 24.89
N GLU A 358 5.82 12.65 24.21
CA GLU A 358 6.42 12.20 22.94
C GLU A 358 6.47 13.36 21.92
N TYR A 359 5.39 14.15 21.80
CA TYR A 359 5.36 15.32 20.93
C TYR A 359 6.32 16.46 21.35
N ILE A 360 6.52 16.70 22.65
CA ILE A 360 7.51 17.67 23.14
C ILE A 360 8.94 17.14 22.90
N ASP A 361 9.19 15.87 23.17
CA ASP A 361 10.51 15.23 23.01
C ASP A 361 10.92 15.12 21.52
N ASP A 362 9.95 14.96 20.60
CA ASP A 362 10.15 14.94 19.14
C ASP A 362 10.38 16.33 18.53
N ASN A 363 9.90 17.42 19.17
CA ASN A 363 9.97 18.79 18.64
C ASN A 363 10.89 19.67 19.50
N ALA A 364 12.18 19.67 19.19
CA ALA A 364 13.25 20.30 19.99
C ALA A 364 13.05 21.79 20.33
N ASP A 365 12.29 22.53 19.51
CA ASP A 365 12.02 23.96 19.72
C ASP A 365 10.89 24.23 20.75
N ILE A 366 10.12 23.21 21.14
CA ILE A 366 9.01 23.34 22.10
C ILE A 366 9.55 23.31 23.53
N THR A 367 9.68 24.50 24.14
CA THR A 367 10.25 24.67 25.50
C THR A 367 9.34 24.29 26.67
N VAL A 368 8.16 23.69 26.39
CA VAL A 368 7.13 23.32 27.38
C VAL A 368 7.60 22.17 28.27
N LYS A 369 7.48 22.34 29.60
CA LYS A 369 7.90 21.33 30.58
C LYS A 369 6.70 20.65 31.26
N VAL A 370 6.60 19.33 31.11
CA VAL A 370 5.52 18.50 31.69
C VAL A 370 5.71 18.32 33.20
N VAL A 371 5.24 19.30 33.98
CA VAL A 371 5.31 19.28 35.45
C VAL A 371 4.16 18.47 36.07
N ARG A 372 4.44 17.78 37.19
CA ARG A 372 3.47 17.03 38.01
C ARG A 372 2.50 17.97 38.74
N GLY A 373 1.52 18.49 38.01
CA GLY A 373 0.49 19.39 38.53
C GLY A 373 -0.35 20.09 37.46
N LYS A 374 0.23 20.32 36.26
CA LYS A 374 -0.52 20.85 35.09
C LYS A 374 -1.53 19.81 34.59
N SER A 375 -2.74 20.23 34.23
CA SER A 375 -3.69 19.41 33.46
C SER A 375 -3.17 19.18 32.04
N ASN A 376 -3.77 18.23 31.33
CA ASN A 376 -3.48 18.00 29.91
C ASN A 376 -3.93 19.21 29.06
N GLU A 377 -5.06 19.82 29.41
CA GLU A 377 -5.56 21.08 28.81
C GLU A 377 -4.51 22.20 28.85
N VAL A 378 -3.92 22.43 30.02
CA VAL A 378 -2.90 23.48 30.18
C VAL A 378 -1.65 23.15 29.38
N LEU A 379 -1.26 21.88 29.29
CA LEU A 379 -0.10 21.47 28.48
C LEU A 379 -0.34 21.62 26.97
N LEU A 380 -1.57 21.41 26.48
CA LEU A 380 -1.92 21.65 25.07
C LEU A 380 -1.92 23.16 24.75
N ASN A 381 -2.52 23.98 25.61
CA ASN A 381 -2.43 25.45 25.49
C ASN A 381 -0.96 25.94 25.57
N ASP A 382 -0.15 25.43 26.51
CA ASP A 382 1.28 25.79 26.63
C ASP A 382 2.03 25.49 25.31
N ILE A 383 1.68 24.39 24.63
CA ILE A 383 2.28 23.97 23.36
C ILE A 383 1.85 24.90 22.23
N GLU A 384 0.57 25.26 22.14
CA GLU A 384 0.09 26.21 21.12
C GLU A 384 0.67 27.62 21.32
N ASP A 385 0.72 28.12 22.56
CA ASP A 385 1.43 29.35 22.95
C ASP A 385 2.89 29.36 22.45
N CYS A 386 3.58 28.22 22.52
CA CYS A 386 4.94 28.06 21.99
C CYS A 386 4.96 28.00 20.46
N LEU A 387 4.06 27.24 19.83
CA LEU A 387 3.97 27.09 18.38
C LEU A 387 3.52 28.38 17.67
N GLU A 388 2.78 29.27 18.32
CA GLU A 388 2.47 30.61 17.79
C GLU A 388 3.68 31.54 17.89
N ARG A 389 4.37 31.59 19.05
CA ARG A 389 5.60 32.37 19.20
C ARG A 389 6.71 31.93 18.24
N LEU A 390 6.80 30.65 17.90
CA LEU A 390 7.73 30.13 16.89
C LEU A 390 7.35 30.52 15.45
N LYS A 391 6.07 30.83 15.17
CA LYS A 391 5.64 31.38 13.87
C LYS A 391 5.94 32.89 13.80
N ASP A 392 5.63 33.64 14.85
CA ASP A 392 5.87 35.09 14.92
C ASP A 392 7.38 35.43 14.89
N ALA A 393 8.22 34.57 15.46
CA ALA A 393 9.68 34.67 15.36
C ALA A 393 10.23 34.42 13.93
N GLY A 394 9.41 33.90 13.01
CA GLY A 394 9.81 33.59 11.63
C GLY A 394 9.67 34.73 10.62
N ASP A 395 9.11 35.88 11.01
CA ASP A 395 8.80 37.01 10.12
C ASP A 395 9.40 38.35 10.63
N ASN A 396 10.58 38.28 11.28
CA ASN A 396 11.36 39.45 11.70
C ASN A 396 12.80 39.39 11.16
N ASP A 397 13.23 40.48 10.53
CA ASP A 397 14.59 40.69 10.00
C ASP A 397 15.58 40.84 11.18
N PRO A 398 16.77 40.21 11.18
CA PRO A 398 17.61 40.09 12.38
C PRO A 398 18.52 41.31 12.60
N ASP A 399 17.94 42.49 12.85
CA ASP A 399 18.72 43.75 12.95
C ASP A 399 18.13 44.79 13.95
N ASP A 400 17.86 44.39 15.21
CA ASP A 400 17.79 45.31 16.36
C ASP A 400 18.18 44.62 17.70
N TYR A 401 19.40 44.08 17.76
CA TYR A 401 20.05 43.76 19.04
C TYR A 401 20.67 45.04 19.62
N GLN A 402 19.91 45.74 20.48
CA GLN A 402 20.47 46.80 21.32
C GLN A 402 21.20 46.17 22.51
N ASP A 403 22.54 46.14 22.43
CA ASP A 403 23.42 45.81 23.54
C ASP A 403 23.27 46.84 24.69
N GLU A 404 22.68 46.43 25.82
CA GLU A 404 22.87 47.10 27.12
C GLU A 404 23.93 46.35 27.94
N ASP A 405 25.20 46.56 27.59
CA ASP A 405 26.37 46.42 28.46
C ASP A 405 27.03 47.81 28.57
N PRO A 406 27.55 48.27 29.73
CA PRO A 406 28.69 47.57 30.34
C PRO A 406 28.84 47.64 31.88
N VAL A 407 29.64 46.73 32.46
CA VAL A 407 30.57 47.04 33.58
C VAL A 407 31.90 46.26 33.44
N ASP A 408 32.97 46.99 33.11
CA ASP A 408 34.41 46.79 33.36
C ASP A 408 34.99 45.38 33.69
N GLU A 409 35.83 44.87 32.76
CA GLU A 409 37.30 44.64 32.88
C GLU A 409 38.00 44.17 34.19
N PRO A 410 39.24 43.61 34.13
CA PRO A 410 40.06 43.14 32.99
C PRO A 410 40.40 41.62 33.19
N GLU A 411 41.53 40.95 32.84
CA GLU A 411 42.87 41.29 32.33
C GLU A 411 43.57 40.04 31.74
N ASN A 412 44.14 40.12 30.52
CA ASN A 412 45.45 39.56 30.04
C ASN A 412 45.48 39.07 28.56
N GLU A 413 46.60 39.40 27.92
CA GLU A 413 47.02 39.20 26.51
C GLU A 413 48.14 38.11 26.40
N PRO A 414 48.85 37.89 25.26
CA PRO A 414 48.44 37.63 23.86
C PRO A 414 49.24 36.44 23.22
N THR A 415 49.54 36.52 21.92
CA THR A 415 50.47 35.72 21.05
C THR A 415 49.91 34.43 20.41
N ASP A 416 50.22 34.09 19.15
CA ASP A 416 50.82 34.85 18.02
C ASP A 416 50.45 34.18 16.67
N ASP A 417 50.54 34.93 15.57
CA ASP A 417 50.42 34.51 14.14
C ASP A 417 51.86 34.25 13.57
N PRO A 418 52.15 33.89 12.28
CA PRO A 418 51.29 33.69 11.10
C PRO A 418 51.70 32.54 10.12
N THR A 419 51.15 32.62 8.89
CA THR A 419 51.75 32.33 7.55
C THR A 419 51.63 30.97 6.81
N ASP A 420 51.40 31.16 5.50
CA ASP A 420 51.74 30.40 4.28
C ASP A 420 51.04 29.07 3.87
N ASP A 421 50.84 28.79 2.56
CA ASP A 421 50.32 29.60 1.43
C ASP A 421 50.02 28.67 0.21
N GLU A 422 49.46 29.25 -0.87
CA GLU A 422 49.56 28.90 -2.30
C GLU A 422 48.84 27.66 -2.92
N GLN A 423 47.84 28.03 -3.75
CA GLN A 423 47.64 27.66 -5.17
C GLN A 423 46.83 26.40 -5.61
N GLU A 424 45.77 26.73 -6.36
CA GLU A 424 45.00 25.96 -7.36
C GLU A 424 45.75 25.95 -8.74
N PRO A 425 45.35 25.24 -9.83
CA PRO A 425 44.02 25.38 -10.46
C PRO A 425 43.39 24.18 -11.24
N GLU A 426 42.10 24.37 -11.56
CA GLU A 426 41.27 23.93 -12.70
C GLU A 426 41.72 22.81 -13.68
N SER A 427 40.76 21.94 -14.07
CA SER A 427 40.25 21.87 -15.47
C SER A 427 39.06 20.91 -15.65
N GLU A 428 38.01 21.36 -16.36
CA GLU A 428 36.96 20.50 -16.95
C GLU A 428 37.36 20.02 -18.37
N PRO A 429 36.54 19.17 -19.04
CA PRO A 429 35.55 19.78 -19.94
C PRO A 429 34.19 19.06 -20.03
N GLU A 430 33.19 19.80 -20.51
CA GLU A 430 31.86 19.31 -20.91
C GLU A 430 31.89 18.34 -22.12
N ASN A 431 30.77 17.64 -22.34
CA ASN A 431 30.20 17.45 -23.68
C ASN A 431 28.68 17.19 -23.59
N SER A 432 27.93 17.77 -24.53
CA SER A 432 26.51 17.52 -24.77
C SER A 432 26.28 16.26 -25.61
N ASP A 433 25.03 15.81 -25.71
CA ASP A 433 24.34 15.65 -27.00
C ASP A 433 22.84 15.38 -26.77
N ASP A 434 21.98 16.17 -27.43
CA ASP A 434 20.54 15.93 -27.57
C ASP A 434 20.28 15.14 -28.87
N ASP A 435 19.24 14.31 -28.91
CA ASP A 435 18.79 13.66 -30.16
C ASP A 435 17.25 13.46 -30.14
N GLU A 436 16.51 14.34 -30.82
CA GLU A 436 15.11 14.12 -31.19
C GLU A 436 15.02 13.51 -32.59
N GLU A 437 14.28 12.41 -32.79
CA GLU A 437 13.60 12.20 -34.08
C GLU A 437 12.34 11.31 -34.01
N SER A 438 11.29 11.82 -34.66
CA SER A 438 10.35 11.13 -35.55
C SER A 438 9.68 9.80 -35.14
N GLY A 439 8.36 9.85 -35.04
CA GLY A 439 7.49 8.66 -34.95
C GLY A 439 7.03 8.12 -36.31
N ASP A 440 6.60 6.84 -36.34
CA ASP A 440 5.88 6.21 -37.44
C ASP A 440 4.65 5.43 -36.91
N SER A 441 3.58 5.38 -37.70
CA SER A 441 2.22 5.00 -37.28
C SER A 441 1.82 3.57 -37.70
N GLY A 442 2.13 2.59 -36.85
CA GLY A 442 1.87 1.17 -37.12
C GLY A 442 0.62 0.58 -36.44
N ARG A 443 -0.59 0.88 -36.92
CA ARG A 443 -1.88 0.30 -36.44
C ARG A 443 -1.78 -1.22 -36.22
N HIS A 444 -1.89 -1.67 -34.96
CA HIS A 444 -2.06 -3.08 -34.59
C HIS A 444 -3.15 -3.19 -33.51
N SER A 445 -4.14 -4.05 -33.75
CA SER A 445 -5.21 -4.31 -32.78
C SER A 445 -4.66 -4.94 -31.50
N ARG A 446 -5.20 -4.55 -30.34
CA ARG A 446 -4.86 -5.09 -29.01
C ARG A 446 -6.11 -5.42 -28.20
N GLY A 447 -6.89 -6.37 -28.71
CA GLY A 447 -7.62 -7.30 -27.85
C GLY A 447 -6.73 -8.51 -27.54
N GLU A 448 -7.13 -9.32 -26.56
CA GLU A 448 -6.55 -10.65 -26.26
C GLU A 448 -5.05 -10.67 -25.90
N HIS A 449 -4.71 -10.22 -24.69
CA HIS A 449 -3.54 -10.73 -23.98
C HIS A 449 -3.88 -12.06 -23.30
N ASN A 450 -3.05 -13.09 -23.50
CA ASN A 450 -3.26 -14.44 -22.95
C ASN A 450 -3.54 -14.44 -21.43
N PHE A 451 -4.55 -15.22 -21.03
CA PHE A 451 -4.92 -15.46 -19.63
C PHE A 451 -4.28 -16.73 -19.02
N ASP A 452 -3.43 -17.45 -19.77
CA ASP A 452 -2.73 -18.63 -19.24
C ASP A 452 -1.48 -18.21 -18.44
N ASN A 453 -1.56 -18.35 -17.12
CA ASN A 453 -0.69 -17.67 -16.16
C ASN A 453 0.49 -18.53 -15.64
N ASN A 454 0.92 -19.54 -16.40
CA ASN A 454 1.86 -20.57 -15.92
C ASN A 454 3.18 -20.69 -16.72
N GLU A 455 3.42 -19.83 -17.73
CA GLU A 455 4.71 -19.81 -18.44
C GLU A 455 5.76 -18.97 -17.68
N PRO A 456 7.01 -19.46 -17.53
CA PRO A 456 8.12 -18.60 -17.13
C PRO A 456 8.44 -17.62 -18.27
N ALA A 457 8.92 -16.42 -17.93
CA ALA A 457 9.19 -15.37 -18.90
C ALA A 457 10.33 -15.76 -19.88
N VAL A 458 9.98 -16.38 -21.01
CA VAL A 458 10.92 -16.75 -22.07
C VAL A 458 11.56 -15.47 -22.61
N PRO A 459 12.91 -15.34 -22.57
CA PRO A 459 13.58 -14.19 -23.16
C PRO A 459 13.25 -14.10 -24.64
N ARG A 460 12.81 -12.94 -25.13
CA ARG A 460 12.41 -12.73 -26.53
C ARG A 460 13.57 -13.08 -27.46
N THR A 461 13.54 -14.30 -28.01
CA THR A 461 14.49 -14.73 -29.03
C THR A 461 14.30 -13.84 -30.26
N ARG A 462 15.31 -13.01 -30.57
CA ARG A 462 15.39 -12.31 -31.85
C ARG A 462 15.42 -13.36 -32.95
N GLU A 463 14.28 -13.64 -33.57
CA GLU A 463 14.24 -14.41 -34.80
C GLU A 463 15.17 -13.73 -35.82
N ARG A 464 16.16 -14.48 -36.30
CA ARG A 464 17.08 -13.98 -37.32
C ARG A 464 16.28 -13.79 -38.59
N ARG A 465 16.13 -12.53 -39.03
CA ARG A 465 15.46 -12.16 -40.30
C ARG A 465 15.83 -13.16 -41.39
N ALA A 466 14.83 -13.87 -41.91
CA ALA A 466 15.03 -14.85 -42.98
C ALA A 466 15.69 -14.19 -44.20
N ALA A 467 16.58 -14.94 -44.87
CA ALA A 467 17.37 -14.40 -45.96
C ALA A 467 16.47 -13.95 -47.14
N ARG A 468 16.79 -12.79 -47.72
CA ARG A 468 16.11 -12.22 -48.88
C ARG A 468 16.22 -13.17 -50.08
N PRO A 469 15.12 -13.59 -50.73
CA PRO A 469 15.17 -14.48 -51.89
C PRO A 469 15.99 -13.90 -53.05
N GLU A 470 16.75 -14.75 -53.74
CA GLU A 470 17.55 -14.35 -54.90
C GLU A 470 16.67 -13.89 -56.06
N ARG A 471 17.03 -12.76 -56.68
CA ARG A 471 16.47 -12.39 -57.99
C ARG A 471 17.07 -13.27 -59.08
N ARG A 472 16.29 -14.24 -59.58
CA ARG A 472 16.58 -14.93 -60.84
C ARG A 472 16.87 -13.91 -61.95
N ARG A 473 18.06 -13.96 -62.53
CA ARG A 473 18.37 -13.31 -63.82
C ARG A 473 17.87 -14.20 -64.95
N THR A 474 17.00 -13.69 -65.79
CA THR A 474 16.55 -14.37 -67.03
C THR A 474 17.27 -13.78 -68.23
N ARG A 475 18.27 -14.52 -68.73
CA ARG A 475 19.08 -14.23 -69.94
C ARG A 475 19.75 -12.85 -69.95
#